data_AF-A0A239M5T4-F1
#
_entry.id   AF-A0A239M5T4-F1
#
_cell.length_a   1.000
_cell.length_b   1.000
_cell.length_c   1.000
_cell.angle_alpha   90.00
_cell.angle_beta   90.00
_cell.angle_gamma   90.00
#
_symmetry.space_group_name_H-M   'P 1'
#
loop_
_entity.id
_entity.type
_entity.pdbx_description
1 polymer ?
#
loop_
_entity_poly.entity_id
_entity_poly.type
_entity_poly.pdbx_seq_one_letter_code
_entity_poly.pdbx_strand_id
1 'polypeptide(L)' 'MEHKRIPAKDVRAMCGGVSDMSLWRWLNDPTLNFPKPIYIARRRYWREADVIAWLDAREVAA' A
#
# COMPACT_ATOMS: atom_id res chain seq x y z
N MET A 1 11.76 6.23 12.85
CA MET A 1 10.67 7.12 13.30
C MET A 1 10.03 7.74 12.07
N GLU A 2 9.13 7.04 11.39
CA GLU A 2 8.23 7.71 10.44
C GLU A 2 6.83 7.11 10.59
N HIS A 3 6.02 7.76 11.42
CA HIS A 3 4.58 7.48 11.56
C HIS A 3 3.77 8.12 10.43
N LYS A 4 4.39 8.33 9.27
CA LYS A 4 3.79 9.01 8.13
C LYS A 4 2.72 8.13 7.52
N ARG A 5 1.51 8.70 7.44
CA ARG A 5 0.33 8.05 6.88
C ARG A 5 0.05 8.65 5.51
N ILE A 6 0.10 7.83 4.47
CA ILE A 6 -0.11 8.24 3.10
C ILE A 6 -1.51 7.80 2.62
N PRO A 7 -2.27 8.68 1.93
CA PRO A 7 -3.57 8.33 1.36
C PRO A 7 -3.43 7.38 0.16
N ALA A 8 -4.53 6.74 -0.24
CA ALA A 8 -4.57 5.83 -1.40
C ALA A 8 -3.94 6.39 -2.68
N LYS A 9 -4.08 7.71 -2.93
CA LYS A 9 -3.48 8.38 -4.09
C LYS A 9 -1.96 8.23 -4.11
N ASP A 10 -1.31 8.42 -2.97
CA ASP A 10 0.15 8.43 -2.88
C ASP A 10 0.69 6.99 -2.93
N VAL A 11 -0.01 6.04 -2.29
CA VAL A 11 0.28 4.60 -2.43
C VAL A 11 0.23 4.17 -3.89
N ARG A 12 -0.81 4.59 -4.64
CA ARG A 12 -0.92 4.30 -6.08
C ARG A 12 0.25 4.86 -6.87
N ALA A 13 0.68 6.08 -6.57
CA ALA A 13 1.82 6.70 -7.23
C ALA A 13 3.14 5.94 -6.94
N MET A 14 3.37 5.57 -5.68
CA MET A 14 4.55 4.78 -5.27
C MET A 14 4.60 3.41 -5.94
N CYS A 15 3.46 2.75 -6.10
CA CYS A 15 3.38 1.44 -6.75
C CYS A 15 3.39 1.52 -8.30
N GLY A 16 3.93 2.58 -8.90
CA GLY A 16 4.02 2.73 -10.36
C GLY A 16 2.76 3.30 -11.03
N GLY A 17 1.97 4.11 -10.32
CA GLY A 17 0.78 4.78 -10.88
C GLY A 17 -0.46 3.90 -11.03
N VAL A 18 -0.60 2.85 -10.23
CA VAL A 18 -1.69 1.87 -10.34
C VAL A 18 -3.09 2.47 -10.08
N SER A 19 -4.14 1.74 -10.46
CA SER A 19 -5.52 2.14 -10.21
C SER A 19 -5.97 1.85 -8.77
N ASP A 20 -7.06 2.47 -8.33
CA ASP A 20 -7.67 2.15 -7.03
C ASP A 20 -8.19 0.71 -6.95
N MET A 21 -8.68 0.19 -8.09
CA MET A 21 -9.09 -1.20 -8.22
C MET A 21 -7.92 -2.17 -8.06
N SER A 22 -6.70 -1.78 -8.43
CA SER A 22 -5.49 -2.58 -8.18
C SER A 22 -5.25 -2.72 -6.69
N LEU A 23 -5.34 -1.62 -5.92
CA LEU A 23 -5.26 -1.67 -4.46
C LEU A 23 -6.36 -2.54 -3.87
N TRP A 24 -7.60 -2.45 -4.38
CA TRP A 24 -8.68 -3.32 -3.93
C TRP A 24 -8.36 -4.79 -4.18
N ARG A 25 -7.88 -5.17 -5.38
CA ARG A 25 -7.49 -6.56 -5.67
C ARG A 25 -6.39 -7.05 -4.73
N TRP A 26 -5.36 -6.23 -4.50
CA TRP A 26 -4.26 -6.60 -3.60
C TRP A 26 -4.71 -6.77 -2.15
N LEU A 27 -5.66 -5.97 -1.68
CA LEU A 27 -6.25 -6.13 -0.35
C LEU A 27 -7.07 -7.41 -0.20
N ASN A 28 -7.61 -7.94 -1.30
CA ASN A 28 -8.40 -9.17 -1.31
C ASN A 28 -7.56 -10.41 -1.69
N ASP A 29 -6.30 -10.24 -2.06
CA ASP A 29 -5.39 -11.33 -2.40
C ASP A 29 -4.44 -11.60 -1.22
N PRO A 30 -4.67 -12.67 -0.44
CA PRO A 30 -3.84 -12.99 0.71
C PRO A 30 -2.41 -13.41 0.30
N THR A 31 -2.19 -13.84 -0.94
CA THR A 31 -0.87 -14.28 -1.40
C THR A 31 0.11 -13.11 -1.53
N LEU A 32 -0.43 -11.90 -1.75
CA LEU A 32 0.38 -10.70 -1.92
C LEU A 32 0.85 -10.09 -0.61
N ASN A 33 0.29 -10.48 0.55
CA ASN A 33 0.63 -9.90 1.86
C ASN A 33 0.66 -8.35 1.86
N PHE A 34 -0.22 -7.72 1.08
CA PHE A 34 -0.25 -6.26 0.94
C PHE A 34 -0.69 -5.58 2.25
N PRO A 35 -0.03 -4.48 2.68
CA PRO A 35 -0.34 -3.83 3.94
C PRO A 35 -1.79 -3.34 4.02
N LYS A 36 -2.43 -3.58 5.18
CA LYS A 36 -3.82 -3.20 5.43
C LYS A 36 -3.93 -1.69 5.71
N PRO A 37 -4.96 -1.01 5.16
CA PRO A 37 -5.19 0.40 5.44
C PRO A 37 -5.74 0.61 6.84
N ILE A 38 -5.43 1.78 7.36
CA ILE A 38 -6.12 2.42 8.48
C ILE A 38 -7.22 3.31 7.89
N TYR A 39 -8.45 3.11 8.34
CA TYR A 39 -9.57 3.96 7.95
C TYR A 39 -9.67 5.16 8.88
N ILE A 40 -9.65 6.36 8.31
CA ILE A 40 -9.95 7.61 9.03
C ILE A 40 -11.17 8.21 8.34
N ALA A 41 -12.30 8.19 9.05
CA ALA A 41 -13.62 8.40 8.47
C ALA A 41 -13.87 7.46 7.27
N ARG A 42 -14.03 8.01 6.06
CA ARG A 42 -14.30 7.25 4.82
C ARG A 42 -13.05 7.07 3.94
N ARG A 43 -11.88 7.52 4.39
CA ARG A 43 -10.65 7.50 3.60
C ARG A 43 -9.67 6.45 4.12
N ARG A 44 -8.98 5.80 3.19
CA ARG A 44 -7.94 4.79 3.48
C ARG A 44 -6.57 5.46 3.53
N TYR A 45 -5.83 5.14 4.57
CA TYR A 45 -4.46 5.57 4.78
C TYR A 45 -3.57 4.36 5.07
N TRP A 46 -2.34 4.40 4.60
CA TRP A 46 -1.33 3.37 4.87
C TRP A 46 -0.18 4.00 5.61
N ARG A 47 0.51 3.21 6.42
CA ARG A 47 1.84 3.63 6.88
C ARG A 47 2.79 3.52 5.70
N GLU A 48 3.49 4.60 5.43
CA GLU A 48 4.46 4.68 4.33
C GLU A 48 5.53 3.58 4.47
N ALA A 49 6.07 3.40 5.67
CA ALA A 49 7.05 2.35 5.95
C ALA A 49 6.55 0.93 5.62
N ASP A 50 5.28 0.63 5.89
CA ASP A 50 4.71 -0.70 5.60
C ASP A 50 4.59 -0.93 4.08
N VAL A 51 4.31 0.13 3.30
CA VAL A 51 4.23 0.06 1.83
C VAL A 51 5.62 -0.07 1.22
N ILE A 52 6.61 0.68 1.71
CA ILE A 52 8.01 0.57 1.26
C ILE A 52 8.56 -0.82 1.54
N ALA A 53 8.40 -1.33 2.76
CA ALA A 53 8.86 -2.68 3.11
C ALA A 53 8.23 -3.76 2.23
N TRP A 54 6.97 -3.58 1.82
CA TRP A 54 6.30 -4.48 0.90
C TRP A 54 6.85 -4.39 -0.53
N LEU A 55 7.22 -3.20 -1.00
CA LEU A 55 7.86 -3.00 -2.31
C LEU A 55 9.26 -3.63 -2.32
N ASP A 56 10.07 -3.36 -1.30
CA ASP A 56 11.44 -3.88 -1.16
C ASP A 56 11.44 -5.43 -1.15
N ALA A 57 10.49 -6.04 -0.44
CA ALA A 57 10.35 -7.50 -0.39
C ALA A 57 10.04 -8.13 -1.77
N ARG A 58 9.49 -7.36 -2.71
CA ARG A 58 9.18 -7.81 -4.07
C ARG A 58 10.31 -7.54 -5.06
N GLU A 59 11.05 -6.45 -4.88
CA GLU A 59 12.22 -6.15 -5.71
C GLU A 59 13.34 -7.18 -5.48
N VAL A 60 13.52 -7.64 -4.24
CA VAL A 60 14.51 -8.67 -3.89
C VAL A 60 14.14 -10.06 -4.43
N ALA A 61 12.89 -10.27 -4.86
CA ALA A 61 12.40 -11.54 -5.39
C ALA A 61 12.46 -11.65 -6.93
N ALA A 62 12.95 -10.61 -7.63
CA ALA A 62 13.08 -10.55 -9.09
C ALA A 62 14.55 -10.72 -9.53
#